data_AF-A0A177LKA0-F1
#
_entry.id   AF-A0A177LKA0-F1
#
_cell.length_a   1.000
_cell.length_b   1.000
_cell.length_c   1.000
_cell.angle_alpha   90.00
_cell.angle_beta   90.00
_cell.angle_gamma   90.00
#
_symmetry.space_group_name_H-M   'P 1'
#
loop_
_entity.id
_entity.type
_entity.pdbx_description
1 polymer ?
#
loop_
_entity_poly.entity_id
_entity_poly.type
_entity_poly.pdbx_seq_one_letter_code
_entity_poly.pdbx_strand_id
1 'polypeptide(L)'
;MKHLNLILTSLILSLTVISCKKEKTEISETKPEKDSLIANQTPEIHKEMYGVYYGFFSPDYSINDGEYDEEDMVKKISFKINKITKDSVYGQSVLNGNQRLFRGILNENTNSFILDEPGDDKTDGRFDVKIKGDSLVGIWTAFDQTAVRIKKKGLKLVKKEFVYNPNFMLDKDTDVVDWTSHKMKKMSFGKDENGNDQGTYETDQQRYATNAIFAINASKQKLTEKDLKNLPKLDMEIIKNAIFARHGYSFKKETFRQFFNQSDWYVPVSNNVDAELSPLEKENAALLNRFIKYAEDHYDTFGR
;
A
#
# COMPACT_ATOMS: atom_id res chain seq x y z
N MET A 1 -46.37 -72.44 41.72
CA MET A 1 -47.69 -72.03 42.25
C MET A 1 -47.50 -71.41 43.62
N LYS A 2 -48.10 -70.23 43.80
CA LYS A 2 -48.19 -69.40 45.02
C LYS A 2 -46.91 -68.61 45.35
N HIS A 3 -46.84 -67.30 45.06
CA HIS A 3 -47.49 -66.17 45.78
C HIS A 3 -46.96 -66.10 47.24
N LEU A 4 -46.48 -64.99 47.81
CA LEU A 4 -46.89 -63.58 47.65
C LEU A 4 -46.29 -62.77 48.85
N ASN A 5 -46.29 -61.42 48.71
CA ASN A 5 -46.11 -60.36 49.73
C ASN A 5 -44.67 -60.09 50.23
N LEU A 6 -44.05 -58.91 50.04
CA LEU A 6 -44.47 -57.50 50.10
C LEU A 6 -44.89 -57.05 51.52
N ILE A 7 -44.07 -56.15 52.11
CA ILE A 7 -44.43 -54.82 52.69
C ILE A 7 -43.63 -54.44 53.96
N LEU A 8 -43.01 -53.24 53.85
CA LEU A 8 -42.67 -52.19 54.83
C LEU A 8 -41.93 -52.52 56.15
N THR A 9 -40.87 -51.76 56.43
CA THR A 9 -40.96 -50.48 57.17
C THR A 9 -39.59 -49.79 57.28
N SER A 10 -39.63 -48.46 57.39
CA SER A 10 -38.51 -47.51 57.41
C SER A 10 -37.99 -47.28 58.83
N LEU A 11 -36.67 -47.13 59.03
CA LEU A 11 -36.07 -45.98 59.77
C LEU A 11 -34.51 -45.98 59.75
N ILE A 12 -33.96 -44.93 59.13
CA ILE A 12 -32.83 -44.04 59.55
C ILE A 12 -31.66 -44.66 60.37
N LEU A 13 -30.42 -44.57 59.87
CA LEU A 13 -29.34 -43.69 60.39
C LEU A 13 -27.97 -43.97 59.73
N SER A 14 -27.18 -42.90 59.62
CA SER A 14 -25.72 -42.80 59.45
C SER A 14 -25.15 -42.66 58.03
N LEU A 15 -24.81 -41.39 57.74
CA LEU A 15 -23.76 -40.97 56.84
C LEU A 15 -22.44 -41.67 57.20
N THR A 16 -21.84 -42.37 56.24
CA THR A 16 -20.52 -42.07 55.65
C THR A 16 -20.16 -43.22 54.73
N VAL A 17 -20.19 -42.98 53.42
CA VAL A 17 -19.44 -43.82 52.48
C VAL A 17 -18.92 -42.93 51.35
N ILE A 18 -17.59 -42.87 51.29
CA ILE A 18 -16.80 -42.32 50.19
C ILE A 18 -17.20 -43.08 48.92
N SER A 19 -17.73 -42.37 47.93
CA SER A 19 -18.15 -42.96 46.67
C SER A 19 -16.95 -43.27 45.78
N CYS A 20 -16.89 -44.55 45.37
CA CYS A 20 -16.11 -45.07 44.27
C CYS A 20 -16.33 -44.29 42.95
N LYS A 21 -15.30 -44.18 42.11
CA LYS A 21 -14.99 -45.07 40.94
C LYS A 21 -14.45 -44.28 39.74
N LYS A 22 -13.23 -44.69 39.32
CA LYS A 22 -12.72 -44.87 37.93
C LYS A 22 -12.71 -43.67 36.98
N GLU A 23 -11.73 -43.46 36.12
CA GLU A 23 -10.38 -43.98 35.85
C GLU A 23 -9.93 -43.11 34.67
N LYS A 24 -8.80 -42.40 34.74
CA LYS A 24 -7.95 -42.18 33.56
C LYS A 24 -6.50 -42.12 34.04
N THR A 25 -5.81 -43.19 33.69
CA THR A 25 -4.40 -43.49 33.88
C THR A 25 -3.53 -42.38 33.27
N GLU A 26 -2.60 -41.88 34.08
CA GLU A 26 -1.46 -41.09 33.64
C GLU A 26 -0.58 -41.96 32.74
N ILE A 27 -0.45 -41.56 31.48
CA ILE A 27 0.66 -41.98 30.62
C ILE A 27 1.65 -40.81 30.66
N SER A 28 2.81 -41.09 31.25
CA SER A 28 4.02 -40.31 31.14
C SER A 28 4.45 -40.29 29.66
N GLU A 29 4.00 -39.29 28.91
CA GLU A 29 4.55 -38.98 27.58
C GLU A 29 5.61 -37.89 27.73
N THR A 30 6.86 -38.35 27.60
CA THR A 30 7.98 -37.67 26.97
C THR A 30 7.82 -36.17 26.72
N LYS A 31 8.60 -35.41 27.50
CA LYS A 31 9.15 -34.08 27.17
C LYS A 31 9.14 -33.84 25.65
N PRO A 32 8.51 -32.77 25.13
CA PRO A 32 8.76 -32.37 23.77
C PRO A 32 10.23 -31.95 23.74
N GLU A 33 11.02 -32.80 23.11
CA GLU A 33 12.35 -32.47 22.64
C GLU A 33 12.24 -31.13 21.92
N LYS A 34 13.08 -30.19 22.34
CA LYS A 34 13.36 -28.97 21.58
C LYS A 34 13.98 -29.45 20.27
N ASP A 35 13.15 -29.87 19.34
CA ASP A 35 13.52 -30.01 17.96
C ASP A 35 13.64 -28.59 17.46
N SER A 36 14.83 -28.06 17.75
CA SER A 36 15.34 -26.85 17.20
C SER A 36 15.44 -27.13 15.71
N LEU A 37 14.33 -26.88 15.01
CA LEU A 37 14.35 -26.44 13.61
C LEU A 37 15.14 -25.13 13.62
N ILE A 38 16.45 -25.24 13.77
CA ILE A 38 17.39 -24.38 13.07
C ILE A 38 17.03 -24.67 11.63
N ALA A 39 16.05 -23.93 11.10
CA ALA A 39 15.91 -23.77 9.67
C ALA A 39 17.34 -23.48 9.22
N ASN A 40 17.93 -24.38 8.44
CA ASN A 40 19.18 -24.14 7.74
C ASN A 40 18.91 -22.94 6.85
N GLN A 41 19.04 -21.73 7.42
CA GLN A 41 18.90 -20.50 6.68
C GLN A 41 20.08 -20.52 5.74
N THR A 42 19.78 -20.78 4.46
CA THR A 42 20.76 -20.68 3.40
C THR A 42 21.49 -19.35 3.58
N PRO A 43 22.85 -19.37 3.69
CA PRO A 43 23.61 -18.18 3.96
C PRO A 43 23.25 -17.06 2.98
N GLU A 44 23.03 -15.88 3.51
CA GLU A 44 22.79 -14.69 2.71
C GLU A 44 24.09 -14.20 2.10
N ILE A 45 24.05 -13.89 0.82
CA ILE A 45 25.16 -13.37 0.03
C ILE A 45 24.76 -12.03 -0.60
N HIS A 46 25.73 -11.28 -1.11
CA HIS A 46 25.49 -10.05 -1.86
C HIS A 46 24.60 -8.99 -1.17
N LYS A 47 24.78 -8.81 0.15
CA LYS A 47 24.02 -7.82 0.94
C LYS A 47 24.21 -6.38 0.45
N GLU A 48 25.33 -6.09 -0.20
CA GLU A 48 25.58 -4.82 -0.89
C GLU A 48 24.57 -4.51 -2.01
N MET A 49 23.94 -5.55 -2.59
CA MET A 49 22.91 -5.39 -3.62
C MET A 49 21.50 -5.18 -3.04
N TYR A 50 21.35 -5.34 -1.71
CA TYR A 50 20.07 -5.11 -1.04
C TYR A 50 19.70 -3.64 -1.10
N GLY A 51 18.40 -3.39 -0.99
CA GLY A 51 17.85 -2.06 -0.92
C GLY A 51 16.70 -1.85 -1.90
N VAL A 52 16.29 -0.58 -2.00
CA VAL A 52 15.19 -0.15 -2.85
C VAL A 52 15.78 0.51 -4.08
N TYR A 53 15.28 0.14 -5.24
CA TYR A 53 15.56 0.77 -6.51
C TYR A 53 14.27 1.41 -6.98
N TYR A 54 14.30 2.71 -7.29
CA TYR A 54 13.11 3.46 -7.67
C TYR A 54 13.40 4.30 -8.91
N GLY A 55 12.45 4.33 -9.83
CA GLY A 55 12.61 5.07 -11.07
C GLY A 55 11.58 4.72 -12.12
N PHE A 56 11.92 4.99 -13.37
CA PHE A 56 10.99 4.91 -14.48
C PHE A 56 10.69 3.47 -14.90
N PHE A 57 9.43 3.26 -15.22
CA PHE A 57 8.82 2.06 -15.75
C PHE A 57 7.99 2.49 -16.98
N SER A 58 8.60 2.43 -18.15
CA SER A 58 8.06 3.01 -19.38
C SER A 58 7.85 1.94 -20.46
N PRO A 59 6.82 2.06 -21.30
CA PRO A 59 6.70 1.21 -22.49
C PRO A 59 7.91 1.37 -23.42
N ASP A 60 8.16 0.35 -24.23
CA ASP A 60 9.02 0.49 -25.40
C ASP A 60 8.23 1.21 -26.50
N TYR A 61 8.53 2.48 -26.74
CA TYR A 61 7.78 3.34 -27.66
C TYR A 61 7.94 2.97 -29.13
N SER A 62 8.80 2.00 -29.48
CA SER A 62 8.93 1.51 -30.86
C SER A 62 7.71 0.72 -31.36
N ILE A 63 6.70 0.50 -30.50
CA ILE A 63 5.50 -0.33 -30.78
C ILE A 63 4.23 0.53 -30.87
N ASN A 64 4.33 1.87 -30.82
CA ASN A 64 3.15 2.73 -30.73
C ASN A 64 2.35 2.80 -32.05
N ASP A 65 1.08 2.38 -32.02
CA ASP A 65 0.12 2.32 -33.14
C ASP A 65 -0.78 3.57 -33.24
N GLY A 66 -0.56 4.56 -32.38
CA GLY A 66 -1.16 5.90 -32.48
C GLY A 66 -2.29 6.18 -31.50
N GLU A 67 -2.66 5.22 -30.65
CA GLU A 67 -3.66 5.37 -29.60
C GLU A 67 -2.97 5.42 -28.22
N TYR A 68 -3.13 6.53 -27.48
CA TYR A 68 -2.52 6.74 -26.16
C TYR A 68 -3.53 6.40 -25.06
N ASP A 69 -3.23 5.39 -24.25
CA ASP A 69 -3.98 4.99 -23.04
C ASP A 69 -3.13 5.14 -21.76
N GLU A 70 -3.77 4.93 -20.60
CA GLU A 70 -3.10 4.89 -19.29
C GLU A 70 -2.00 3.81 -19.20
N GLU A 71 -2.04 2.77 -20.04
CA GLU A 71 -0.99 1.75 -20.14
C GLU A 71 0.30 2.28 -20.80
N ASP A 72 0.21 3.34 -21.62
CA ASP A 72 1.37 3.98 -22.30
C ASP A 72 2.05 5.05 -21.44
N MET A 73 1.39 5.47 -20.36
CA MET A 73 1.96 6.49 -19.49
C MET A 73 3.26 5.99 -18.86
N VAL A 74 4.25 6.87 -18.80
CA VAL A 74 5.46 6.63 -18.02
C VAL A 74 5.07 6.54 -16.54
N LYS A 75 5.27 5.37 -15.94
CA LYS A 75 5.02 5.15 -14.52
C LYS A 75 6.35 5.11 -13.78
N LYS A 76 6.29 5.18 -12.45
CA LYS A 76 7.42 4.87 -11.58
C LYS A 76 7.12 3.57 -10.84
N ILE A 77 8.14 2.73 -10.68
CA ILE A 77 8.08 1.46 -9.94
C ILE A 77 9.14 1.48 -8.85
N SER A 78 8.79 0.96 -7.68
CA SER A 78 9.79 0.61 -6.66
C SER A 78 10.08 -0.87 -6.70
N PHE A 79 11.35 -1.21 -6.54
CA PHE A 79 11.86 -2.57 -6.64
C PHE A 79 12.79 -2.81 -5.46
N LYS A 80 12.38 -3.62 -4.50
CA LYS A 80 13.15 -3.88 -3.28
C LYS A 80 13.73 -5.28 -3.31
N ILE A 81 15.05 -5.39 -3.22
CA ILE A 81 15.74 -6.67 -3.01
C ILE A 81 15.95 -6.83 -1.51
N ASN A 82 15.37 -7.89 -0.95
CA ASN A 82 15.37 -8.15 0.50
C ASN A 82 16.40 -9.20 0.89
N LYS A 83 16.58 -10.23 0.06
CA LYS A 83 17.41 -11.38 0.37
C LYS A 83 17.97 -12.02 -0.88
N ILE A 84 19.26 -12.33 -0.88
CA ILE A 84 19.91 -13.14 -1.90
C ILE A 84 20.59 -14.31 -1.20
N THR A 85 20.34 -15.51 -1.70
CA THR A 85 21.04 -16.74 -1.34
C THR A 85 21.70 -17.29 -2.58
N LYS A 86 22.47 -18.37 -2.44
CA LYS A 86 23.12 -19.06 -3.55
C LYS A 86 22.16 -19.42 -4.70
N ASP A 87 20.93 -19.81 -4.38
CA ASP A 87 19.99 -20.37 -5.34
C ASP A 87 18.77 -19.47 -5.60
N SER A 88 18.60 -18.39 -4.84
CA SER A 88 17.38 -17.58 -4.92
C SER A 88 17.56 -16.14 -4.49
N VAL A 89 16.83 -15.27 -5.18
CA VAL A 89 16.66 -13.86 -4.87
C VAL A 89 15.20 -13.67 -4.46
N TYR A 90 14.98 -12.90 -3.40
CA TYR A 90 13.67 -12.57 -2.86
C TYR A 90 13.53 -11.07 -2.71
N GLY A 91 12.35 -10.57 -3.05
CA GLY A 91 12.04 -9.16 -2.90
C GLY A 91 10.59 -8.85 -3.23
N GLN A 92 10.34 -7.56 -3.46
CA GLN A 92 9.02 -7.08 -3.82
C GLN A 92 9.09 -5.89 -4.76
N SER A 93 8.14 -5.84 -5.69
CA SER A 93 7.87 -4.69 -6.54
C SER A 93 6.68 -3.91 -5.97
N VAL A 94 6.62 -2.62 -6.29
CA VAL A 94 5.45 -1.78 -6.03
C VAL A 94 5.20 -0.93 -7.27
N LEU A 95 4.06 -1.18 -7.93
CA LEU A 95 3.58 -0.41 -9.07
C LEU A 95 2.18 0.12 -8.76
N ASN A 96 1.97 1.43 -8.84
CA ASN A 96 0.66 2.06 -8.56
C ASN A 96 0.05 1.69 -7.20
N GLY A 97 0.88 1.42 -6.18
CA GLY A 97 0.44 0.97 -4.85
C GLY A 97 0.09 -0.52 -4.74
N ASN A 98 0.21 -1.27 -5.83
CA ASN A 98 0.12 -2.72 -5.84
C ASN A 98 1.50 -3.30 -5.54
N GLN A 99 1.63 -3.93 -4.38
CA GLN A 99 2.84 -4.61 -3.94
C GLN A 99 2.76 -6.08 -4.35
N ARG A 100 3.81 -6.58 -5.02
CA ARG A 100 3.91 -7.97 -5.46
C ARG A 100 5.22 -8.55 -4.96
N LEU A 101 5.18 -9.76 -4.39
CA LEU A 101 6.40 -10.49 -4.03
C LEU A 101 6.99 -11.09 -5.30
N PHE A 102 8.29 -11.00 -5.48
CA PHE A 102 8.97 -11.71 -6.56
C PHE A 102 10.02 -12.67 -6.03
N ARG A 103 10.31 -13.70 -6.83
CA ARG A 103 11.42 -14.62 -6.61
C ARG A 103 12.18 -14.83 -7.91
N GLY A 104 13.47 -15.06 -7.81
CA GLY A 104 14.22 -15.54 -8.97
C GLY A 104 15.67 -15.84 -8.67
N ILE A 105 16.56 -15.56 -9.62
CA ILE A 105 17.97 -15.96 -9.56
C ILE A 105 18.90 -14.80 -9.89
N LEU A 106 20.11 -14.84 -9.33
CA LEU A 106 21.23 -13.96 -9.67
C LEU A 106 22.24 -14.74 -10.52
N ASN A 107 22.65 -14.14 -11.63
CA ASN A 107 23.85 -14.53 -12.35
C ASN A 107 25.00 -13.61 -11.91
N GLU A 108 25.87 -14.13 -11.05
CA GLU A 108 27.00 -13.39 -10.46
C GLU A 108 28.00 -12.90 -11.52
N ASN A 109 28.19 -13.64 -12.61
CA ASN A 109 29.16 -13.26 -13.66
C ASN A 109 28.74 -11.98 -14.41
N THR A 110 27.44 -11.77 -14.55
CA THR A 110 26.86 -10.66 -15.31
C THR A 110 26.17 -9.61 -14.43
N ASN A 111 26.11 -9.83 -13.11
CA ASN A 111 25.31 -9.06 -12.15
C ASN A 111 23.86 -8.85 -12.64
N SER A 112 23.28 -9.89 -13.23
CA SER A 112 21.94 -9.87 -13.80
C SER A 112 20.99 -10.78 -13.03
N PHE A 113 19.73 -10.39 -12.99
CA PHE A 113 18.67 -11.06 -12.29
C PHE A 113 17.56 -11.43 -13.27
N ILE A 114 17.00 -12.62 -13.07
CA ILE A 114 15.72 -13.02 -13.64
C ILE A 114 14.78 -13.19 -12.47
N LEU A 115 13.74 -12.36 -12.37
CA LEU A 115 12.85 -12.27 -11.21
C LEU A 115 11.40 -12.32 -11.66
N ASP A 116 10.62 -13.21 -11.05
CA ASP A 116 9.23 -13.48 -11.42
C ASP A 116 8.28 -13.04 -10.30
N GLU A 117 7.28 -12.24 -10.67
CA GLU A 117 6.08 -12.01 -9.86
C GLU A 117 5.18 -13.28 -9.86
N PRO A 118 4.10 -13.34 -9.05
CA PRO A 118 3.32 -14.56 -8.89
C PRO A 118 2.53 -15.00 -10.14
N GLY A 119 2.17 -14.07 -11.02
CA GLY A 119 1.39 -14.35 -12.23
C GLY A 119 -0.11 -14.51 -12.01
N ASP A 120 -0.64 -14.02 -10.88
CA ASP A 120 -2.07 -14.05 -10.55
C ASP A 120 -2.79 -12.72 -10.81
N ASP A 121 -2.05 -11.68 -11.21
CA ASP A 121 -2.58 -10.39 -11.65
C ASP A 121 -2.13 -10.07 -13.09
N LYS A 122 -2.98 -9.41 -13.87
CA LYS A 122 -2.66 -9.03 -15.27
C LYS A 122 -1.46 -8.10 -15.39
N THR A 123 -1.08 -7.43 -14.31
CA THR A 123 0.09 -6.55 -14.23
C THR A 123 1.35 -7.25 -13.73
N ASP A 124 1.30 -8.58 -13.51
CA ASP A 124 2.47 -9.37 -13.17
C ASP A 124 3.33 -9.73 -14.39
N GLY A 125 4.63 -9.81 -14.16
CA GLY A 125 5.56 -10.25 -15.18
C GLY A 125 6.92 -10.67 -14.65
N ARG A 126 7.81 -10.89 -15.63
CA ARG A 126 9.21 -11.25 -15.43
C ARG A 126 10.09 -10.03 -15.63
N PHE A 127 10.96 -9.77 -14.67
CA PHE A 127 12.05 -8.81 -14.77
C PHE A 127 13.32 -9.51 -15.23
N ASP A 128 13.89 -9.06 -16.35
CA ASP A 128 15.26 -9.36 -16.79
C ASP A 128 16.07 -8.07 -16.63
N VAL A 129 16.83 -7.99 -15.54
CA VAL A 129 17.47 -6.75 -15.10
C VAL A 129 18.91 -6.98 -14.70
N LYS A 130 19.74 -5.93 -14.69
CA LYS A 130 21.12 -5.98 -14.25
C LYS A 130 21.54 -4.71 -13.54
N ILE A 131 22.52 -4.84 -12.66
CA ILE A 131 23.13 -3.70 -11.98
C ILE A 131 24.15 -3.06 -12.92
N LYS A 132 24.03 -1.74 -13.10
CA LYS A 132 24.97 -0.89 -13.85
C LYS A 132 25.28 0.35 -13.00
N GLY A 133 26.39 0.35 -12.30
CA GLY A 133 26.68 1.34 -11.26
C GLY A 133 25.60 1.27 -10.16
N ASP A 134 25.05 2.41 -9.77
CA ASP A 134 23.97 2.48 -8.76
C ASP A 134 22.57 2.29 -9.34
N SER A 135 22.46 1.82 -10.58
CA SER A 135 21.18 1.64 -11.27
C SER A 135 20.87 0.18 -11.55
N LEU A 136 19.62 -0.22 -11.36
CA LEU A 136 19.04 -1.45 -11.86
C LEU A 136 18.36 -1.13 -13.20
N VAL A 137 18.83 -1.75 -14.28
CA VAL A 137 18.33 -1.49 -15.65
C VAL A 137 17.92 -2.79 -16.32
N GLY A 138 16.87 -2.75 -17.13
CA GLY A 138 16.43 -3.94 -17.84
C GLY A 138 15.02 -3.83 -18.40
N ILE A 139 14.37 -4.99 -18.52
CA ILE A 139 13.07 -5.13 -19.17
C ILE A 139 12.14 -5.93 -18.25
N TRP A 140 10.89 -5.52 -18.19
CA TRP A 140 9.79 -6.30 -17.66
C TRP A 140 8.95 -6.82 -18.82
N THR A 141 8.56 -8.09 -18.75
CA THR A 141 7.69 -8.75 -19.72
C THR A 141 6.45 -9.31 -19.01
N ALA A 142 5.27 -8.93 -19.47
CA ALA A 142 4.00 -9.41 -18.91
C ALA A 142 3.90 -10.94 -19.01
N PHE A 143 3.35 -11.60 -17.98
CA PHE A 143 3.06 -13.03 -18.04
C PHE A 143 1.84 -13.31 -18.92
N ASP A 144 0.71 -12.65 -18.64
CA ASP A 144 -0.47 -12.72 -19.49
C ASP A 144 -0.41 -11.63 -20.57
N GLN A 145 0.28 -11.96 -21.66
CA GLN A 145 0.40 -11.08 -22.82
C GLN A 145 -0.90 -10.89 -23.60
N THR A 146 -1.95 -11.65 -23.29
CA THR A 146 -3.27 -11.50 -23.91
C THR A 146 -4.16 -10.53 -23.13
N ALA A 147 -3.90 -10.34 -21.84
CA ALA A 147 -4.62 -9.41 -20.98
C ALA A 147 -4.08 -7.97 -20.97
N VAL A 148 -2.97 -7.69 -21.67
CA VAL A 148 -2.35 -6.36 -21.74
C VAL A 148 -2.01 -5.96 -23.17
N ARG A 149 -2.12 -4.66 -23.49
CA ARG A 149 -1.66 -4.15 -24.79
C ARG A 149 -0.14 -4.03 -24.82
N ILE A 150 0.44 -3.51 -23.74
CA ILE A 150 1.89 -3.33 -23.61
C ILE A 150 2.55 -4.55 -22.96
N LYS A 151 3.16 -5.39 -23.79
CA LYS A 151 3.77 -6.67 -23.37
C LYS A 151 5.16 -6.51 -22.74
N LYS A 152 5.86 -5.42 -23.04
CA LYS A 152 7.22 -5.16 -22.57
C LYS A 152 7.38 -3.71 -22.13
N LYS A 153 8.08 -3.51 -21.02
CA LYS A 153 8.40 -2.19 -20.47
C LYS A 153 9.87 -2.14 -20.06
N GLY A 154 10.53 -1.02 -20.34
CA GLY A 154 11.90 -0.75 -19.91
C GLY A 154 11.95 -0.23 -18.47
N LEU A 155 13.04 -0.55 -17.77
CA LEU A 155 13.33 -0.08 -16.42
C LEU A 155 14.66 0.64 -16.36
N LYS A 156 14.67 1.77 -15.66
CA LYS A 156 15.87 2.43 -15.18
C LYS A 156 15.60 2.96 -13.78
N LEU A 157 16.04 2.17 -12.80
CA LEU A 157 15.77 2.41 -11.38
C LEU A 157 17.08 2.76 -10.68
N VAL A 158 17.10 3.87 -9.95
CA VAL A 158 18.27 4.28 -9.17
C VAL A 158 18.13 3.73 -7.77
N LYS A 159 19.23 3.24 -7.18
CA LYS A 159 19.25 2.81 -5.79
C LYS A 159 18.90 4.00 -4.89
N LYS A 160 17.93 3.80 -4.00
CA LYS A 160 17.45 4.78 -3.03
C LYS A 160 17.61 4.20 -1.63
N GLU A 161 18.24 4.96 -0.76
CA GLU A 161 18.20 4.70 0.67
C GLU A 161 16.88 5.25 1.21
N PHE A 162 15.98 4.35 1.61
CA PHE A 162 14.78 4.77 2.31
C PHE A 162 15.15 5.12 3.76
N VAL A 163 14.96 6.39 4.11
CA VAL A 163 15.18 6.90 5.46
C VAL A 163 13.97 7.72 5.87
N TYR A 164 13.28 7.27 6.92
CA TYR A 164 12.20 8.05 7.52
C TYR A 164 12.75 9.39 8.02
N ASN A 165 12.08 10.49 7.63
CA ASN A 165 12.38 11.82 8.14
C ASN A 165 11.07 12.60 8.34
N PRO A 166 10.71 12.96 9.59
CA PRO A 166 9.47 13.67 9.87
C PRO A 166 9.47 15.11 9.34
N ASN A 167 10.63 15.65 8.94
CA ASN A 167 10.74 17.02 8.43
C ASN A 167 10.48 17.12 6.92
N PHE A 168 10.32 16.00 6.21
CA PHE A 168 9.96 16.05 4.79
C PHE A 168 8.58 16.69 4.59
N MET A 169 8.52 17.62 3.65
CA MET A 169 7.33 18.38 3.27
C MET A 169 7.22 18.38 1.74
N LEU A 170 6.00 18.58 1.23
CA LEU A 170 5.80 18.86 -0.19
C LEU A 170 6.53 20.17 -0.55
N ASP A 171 7.08 20.22 -1.77
CA ASP A 171 7.68 21.43 -2.31
C ASP A 171 6.58 22.47 -2.55
N LYS A 172 6.86 23.76 -2.36
CA LYS A 172 5.92 24.85 -2.66
C LYS A 172 5.56 24.93 -4.15
N ASP A 173 6.41 24.37 -5.01
CA ASP A 173 6.17 24.27 -6.44
C ASP A 173 5.34 23.04 -6.84
N THR A 174 4.92 22.20 -5.87
CA THR A 174 4.01 21.08 -6.12
C THR A 174 2.68 21.60 -6.63
N ASP A 175 2.16 20.97 -7.68
CA ASP A 175 0.85 21.31 -8.21
C ASP A 175 -0.25 21.05 -7.17
N VAL A 176 -1.06 22.07 -6.88
CA VAL A 176 -2.16 22.01 -5.91
C VAL A 176 -3.47 21.48 -6.49
N VAL A 177 -3.53 21.28 -7.81
CA VAL A 177 -4.71 20.77 -8.52
C VAL A 177 -4.73 19.24 -8.48
N ASP A 178 -5.84 18.62 -8.08
CA ASP A 178 -6.04 17.19 -8.25
C ASP A 178 -6.67 16.88 -9.61
N TRP A 179 -5.82 16.60 -10.61
CA TRP A 179 -6.23 16.28 -11.98
C TRP A 179 -6.92 14.94 -12.13
N THR A 180 -6.89 14.11 -11.08
CA THR A 180 -7.36 12.72 -11.14
C THR A 180 -8.80 12.56 -10.66
N SER A 181 -9.33 13.53 -9.91
CA SER A 181 -10.65 13.47 -9.27
C SER A 181 -11.52 14.66 -9.67
N HIS A 182 -11.76 14.79 -10.98
CA HIS A 182 -12.57 15.86 -11.56
C HIS A 182 -14.07 15.57 -11.50
N LYS A 183 -14.89 16.60 -11.67
CA LYS A 183 -16.35 16.51 -11.68
C LYS A 183 -16.95 17.36 -12.79
N MET A 184 -17.81 16.73 -13.58
CA MET A 184 -18.68 17.44 -14.51
C MET A 184 -19.80 18.14 -13.74
N LYS A 185 -19.90 19.46 -13.87
CA LYS A 185 -20.95 20.28 -13.28
C LYS A 185 -21.81 20.93 -14.37
N LYS A 186 -23.11 20.79 -14.24
CA LYS A 186 -24.09 21.44 -15.11
C LYS A 186 -24.31 22.89 -14.64
N MET A 187 -24.07 23.85 -15.53
CA MET A 187 -24.22 25.28 -15.31
C MET A 187 -25.31 25.84 -16.24
N SER A 188 -26.01 26.89 -15.82
CA SER A 188 -27.05 27.54 -16.64
C SER A 188 -26.44 28.68 -17.45
N PHE A 189 -26.89 28.84 -18.71
CA PHE A 189 -26.60 30.03 -19.52
C PHE A 189 -27.35 31.28 -19.04
N GLY A 190 -28.20 31.15 -18.03
CA GLY A 190 -29.06 32.21 -17.53
C GLY A 190 -30.39 32.27 -18.28
N LYS A 191 -31.10 33.39 -18.10
CA LYS A 191 -32.37 33.64 -18.77
C LYS A 191 -32.20 34.67 -19.88
N ASP A 192 -33.00 34.59 -20.93
CA ASP A 192 -33.07 35.61 -21.98
C ASP A 192 -33.80 36.87 -21.49
N GLU A 193 -33.85 37.90 -22.34
CA GLU A 193 -34.53 39.17 -22.07
C GLU A 193 -36.05 39.01 -21.83
N ASN A 194 -36.63 37.89 -22.25
CA ASN A 194 -38.03 37.54 -22.06
C ASN A 194 -38.25 36.63 -20.83
N GLY A 195 -37.18 36.28 -20.10
CA GLY A 195 -37.23 35.44 -18.90
C GLY A 195 -37.22 33.93 -19.15
N ASN A 196 -37.02 33.48 -20.39
CA ASN A 196 -36.91 32.06 -20.74
C ASN A 196 -35.51 31.52 -20.42
N ASP A 197 -35.43 30.27 -19.96
CA ASP A 197 -34.15 29.61 -19.69
C ASP A 197 -33.38 29.36 -21.00
N GLN A 198 -32.12 29.79 -21.06
CA GLN A 198 -31.25 29.62 -22.23
C GLN A 198 -30.57 28.25 -22.28
N GLY A 199 -31.00 27.32 -21.43
CA GLY A 199 -30.43 25.99 -21.31
C GLY A 199 -29.19 25.95 -20.43
N THR A 200 -28.45 24.86 -20.56
CA THR A 200 -27.33 24.53 -19.68
C THR A 200 -26.16 23.97 -20.45
N TYR A 201 -24.95 24.18 -19.93
CA TYR A 201 -23.73 23.54 -20.39
C TYR A 201 -23.07 22.76 -19.27
N GLU A 202 -22.22 21.80 -19.61
CA GLU A 202 -21.41 21.09 -18.64
C GLU A 202 -20.00 21.67 -18.63
N THR A 203 -19.47 21.90 -17.43
CA THR A 203 -18.08 22.30 -17.22
C THR A 203 -17.38 21.25 -16.40
N ASP A 204 -16.13 20.97 -16.76
CA ASP A 204 -15.25 20.19 -15.91
C ASP A 204 -14.75 21.07 -14.75
N GLN A 205 -14.71 20.50 -13.55
CA GLN A 205 -14.21 21.14 -12.34
C GLN A 205 -13.21 20.23 -11.64
N GLN A 206 -12.05 20.79 -11.33
CA GLN A 206 -11.01 20.14 -10.55
C GLN A 206 -11.17 20.53 -9.09
N ARG A 207 -10.67 19.70 -8.16
CA ARG A 207 -10.55 20.12 -6.76
C ARG A 207 -9.14 20.61 -6.46
N TYR A 208 -9.06 21.61 -5.59
CA TYR A 208 -7.82 22.33 -5.31
C TYR A 208 -7.44 22.20 -3.84
N ALA A 209 -6.16 21.99 -3.61
CA ALA A 209 -5.55 22.16 -2.31
C ALA A 209 -5.16 23.62 -2.08
N THR A 210 -4.97 24.01 -0.83
CA THR A 210 -4.43 25.32 -0.45
C THR A 210 -2.97 25.20 -0.01
N ASN A 211 -2.32 26.35 0.20
CA ASN A 211 -0.94 26.42 0.72
C ASN A 211 -0.77 25.78 2.12
N ALA A 212 -1.86 25.42 2.81
CA ALA A 212 -1.80 24.69 4.07
C ALA A 212 -1.03 23.37 3.95
N ILE A 213 -1.07 22.70 2.79
CA ILE A 213 -0.36 21.42 2.57
C ILE A 213 1.17 21.57 2.64
N PHE A 214 1.69 22.78 2.43
CA PHE A 214 3.13 23.10 2.53
C PHE A 214 3.56 23.54 3.93
N ALA A 215 2.61 23.94 4.77
CA ALA A 215 2.88 24.51 6.09
C ALA A 215 2.59 23.53 7.24
N ILE A 216 1.56 22.71 7.12
CA ILE A 216 1.08 21.86 8.21
C ILE A 216 1.82 20.51 8.20
N ASN A 217 2.69 20.30 9.19
CA ASN A 217 3.41 19.04 9.37
C ASN A 217 2.83 18.18 10.51
N ALA A 218 1.90 17.27 10.15
CA ALA A 218 1.24 16.37 11.09
C ALA A 218 2.13 15.28 11.72
N SER A 219 3.40 15.15 11.31
CA SER A 219 4.39 14.27 11.97
C SER A 219 5.22 15.01 13.03
N LYS A 220 5.14 16.35 13.08
CA LYS A 220 5.96 17.20 13.97
C LYS A 220 5.16 18.07 14.93
N GLN A 221 3.92 18.40 14.58
CA GLN A 221 3.07 19.26 15.39
C GLN A 221 1.83 18.51 15.85
N LYS A 222 1.40 18.73 17.09
CA LYS A 222 0.12 18.25 17.58
C LYS A 222 -0.99 19.11 16.97
N LEU A 223 -1.87 18.48 16.21
CA LEU A 223 -2.99 19.18 15.56
C LEU A 223 -4.15 19.33 16.54
N THR A 224 -4.87 20.44 16.37
CA THR A 224 -6.10 20.73 17.09
C THR A 224 -7.25 20.91 16.11
N GLU A 225 -8.49 20.87 16.62
CA GLU A 225 -9.68 21.13 15.81
C GLU A 225 -9.65 22.51 15.14
N LYS A 226 -9.06 23.50 15.81
CA LYS A 226 -8.93 24.87 15.29
C LYS A 226 -8.06 24.92 14.04
N ASP A 227 -7.03 24.08 13.97
CA ASP A 227 -6.11 24.03 12.83
C ASP A 227 -6.80 23.45 11.58
N LEU A 228 -7.85 22.65 11.77
CA LEU A 228 -8.52 21.89 10.70
C LEU A 228 -9.83 22.49 10.23
N LYS A 229 -10.53 23.27 11.08
CA LYS A 229 -11.92 23.72 10.85
C LYS A 229 -12.15 24.44 9.52
N ASN A 230 -11.14 25.11 8.97
CA ASN A 230 -11.25 25.88 7.73
C ASN A 230 -10.45 25.27 6.56
N LEU A 231 -9.91 24.06 6.72
CA LEU A 231 -9.19 23.40 5.64
C LEU A 231 -10.17 22.67 4.72
N PRO A 232 -10.01 22.79 3.39
CA PRO A 232 -10.68 21.92 2.45
C PRO A 232 -10.38 20.44 2.72
N LYS A 233 -11.29 19.57 2.30
CA LYS A 233 -11.12 18.13 2.44
C LYS A 233 -9.81 17.63 1.84
N LEU A 234 -9.47 18.08 0.64
CA LEU A 234 -8.23 17.68 -0.05
C LEU A 234 -6.97 18.03 0.76
N ASP A 235 -6.92 19.21 1.39
CA ASP A 235 -5.78 19.59 2.25
C ASP A 235 -5.58 18.59 3.38
N MET A 236 -6.66 18.26 4.09
CA MET A 236 -6.60 17.30 5.19
C MET A 236 -6.26 15.89 4.71
N GLU A 237 -6.75 15.49 3.53
CA GLU A 237 -6.35 14.22 2.91
C GLU A 237 -4.84 14.20 2.60
N ILE A 238 -4.29 15.25 2.01
CA ILE A 238 -2.86 15.34 1.69
C ILE A 238 -2.01 15.38 2.97
N ILE A 239 -2.35 16.24 3.94
CA ILE A 239 -1.65 16.36 5.23
C ILE A 239 -1.63 15.02 5.97
N LYS A 240 -2.77 14.30 5.98
CA LYS A 240 -2.87 12.97 6.56
C LYS A 240 -1.96 11.99 5.81
N ASN A 241 -2.08 11.92 4.49
CA ASN A 241 -1.32 10.96 3.70
C ASN A 241 0.19 11.25 3.70
N ALA A 242 0.61 12.50 3.93
CA ALA A 242 2.02 12.85 4.08
C ALA A 242 2.66 12.13 5.28
N ILE A 243 1.91 11.83 6.35
CA ILE A 243 2.37 10.97 7.46
C ILE A 243 2.82 9.62 6.90
N PHE A 244 1.92 8.94 6.19
CA PHE A 244 2.17 7.61 5.62
C PHE A 244 3.26 7.64 4.54
N ALA A 245 3.29 8.68 3.71
CA ALA A 245 4.28 8.86 2.66
C ALA A 245 5.72 8.94 3.21
N ARG A 246 5.93 9.62 4.35
CA ARG A 246 7.24 9.70 5.02
C ARG A 246 7.72 8.34 5.51
N HIS A 247 6.80 7.43 5.83
CA HIS A 247 7.08 6.03 6.18
C HIS A 247 7.18 5.11 4.94
N GLY A 248 7.12 5.67 3.73
CA GLY A 248 7.26 4.90 2.49
C GLY A 248 6.01 4.11 2.12
N TYR A 249 4.83 4.56 2.55
CA TYR A 249 3.56 3.97 2.14
C TYR A 249 3.31 4.15 0.65
N SER A 250 2.74 3.11 0.02
CA SER A 250 2.51 3.04 -1.41
C SER A 250 1.04 3.28 -1.76
N PHE A 251 0.72 4.44 -2.34
CA PHE A 251 -0.68 4.82 -2.59
C PHE A 251 -1.31 4.14 -3.82
N LYS A 252 -2.45 3.48 -3.59
CA LYS A 252 -3.33 2.96 -4.66
C LYS A 252 -4.16 4.05 -5.36
N LYS A 253 -4.53 5.10 -4.63
CA LYS A 253 -5.26 6.24 -5.23
C LYS A 253 -4.32 7.12 -6.03
N GLU A 254 -4.71 7.44 -7.25
CA GLU A 254 -3.89 8.24 -8.16
C GLU A 254 -3.65 9.65 -7.66
N THR A 255 -4.67 10.30 -7.07
CA THR A 255 -4.53 11.61 -6.39
C THR A 255 -3.25 11.69 -5.56
N PHE A 256 -3.06 10.76 -4.62
CA PHE A 256 -1.92 10.83 -3.71
C PHE A 256 -0.60 10.49 -4.41
N ARG A 257 -0.63 9.60 -5.41
CA ARG A 257 0.56 9.40 -6.26
C ARG A 257 0.94 10.68 -6.99
N GLN A 258 -0.03 11.43 -7.52
CA GLN A 258 0.22 12.69 -8.22
C GLN A 258 0.95 13.68 -7.30
N PHE A 259 0.45 13.89 -6.08
CA PHE A 259 1.06 14.81 -5.12
C PHE A 259 2.45 14.36 -4.66
N PHE A 260 2.64 13.07 -4.33
CA PHE A 260 3.89 12.62 -3.70
C PHE A 260 4.97 12.18 -4.70
N ASN A 261 4.63 11.68 -5.90
CA ASN A 261 5.62 11.23 -6.89
C ASN A 261 6.50 12.38 -7.45
N GLN A 262 6.07 13.63 -7.24
CA GLN A 262 6.84 14.84 -7.58
C GLN A 262 7.93 15.15 -6.54
N SER A 263 7.83 14.59 -5.33
CA SER A 263 8.80 14.81 -4.25
C SER A 263 9.98 13.83 -4.32
N ASP A 264 11.21 14.35 -4.36
CA ASP A 264 12.43 13.52 -4.41
C ASP A 264 12.64 12.62 -3.19
N TRP A 265 12.08 13.01 -2.05
CA TRP A 265 12.16 12.27 -0.79
C TRP A 265 11.16 11.11 -0.71
N TYR A 266 10.12 11.10 -1.54
CA TYR A 266 9.09 10.07 -1.49
C TYR A 266 9.53 8.83 -2.27
N VAL A 267 9.64 7.70 -1.55
CA VAL A 267 9.98 6.40 -2.11
C VAL A 267 8.96 5.38 -1.59
N PRO A 268 7.99 4.92 -2.41
CA PRO A 268 6.99 3.96 -1.97
C PRO A 268 7.62 2.56 -1.82
N VAL A 269 7.59 1.97 -0.63
CA VAL A 269 8.25 0.69 -0.34
C VAL A 269 7.34 -0.36 0.28
N SER A 270 6.22 0.05 0.89
CA SER A 270 5.30 -0.85 1.59
C SER A 270 3.84 -0.45 1.34
N ASN A 271 2.92 -1.42 1.39
CA ASN A 271 1.48 -1.18 1.41
C ASN A 271 0.90 -1.05 2.83
N ASN A 272 1.72 -1.20 3.87
CA ASN A 272 1.34 -1.05 5.27
C ASN A 272 2.51 -0.45 6.06
N VAL A 273 2.22 0.60 6.83
CA VAL A 273 3.19 1.30 7.68
C VAL A 273 2.64 1.57 9.10
N ASP A 274 1.57 0.89 9.50
CA ASP A 274 0.83 1.18 10.74
C ASP A 274 1.66 0.91 12.01
N ALA A 275 2.62 -0.03 11.93
CA ALA A 275 3.51 -0.36 13.02
C ALA A 275 4.58 0.71 13.24
N GLU A 276 4.95 1.42 12.17
CA GLU A 276 6.01 2.42 12.11
C GLU A 276 5.53 3.80 12.56
N LEU A 277 4.21 4.06 12.53
CA LEU A 277 3.64 5.35 12.94
C LEU A 277 3.88 5.62 14.43
N SER A 278 4.37 6.83 14.72
CA SER A 278 4.51 7.32 16.09
C SER A 278 3.14 7.55 16.77
N PRO A 279 3.08 7.60 18.11
CA PRO A 279 1.84 7.93 18.83
C PRO A 279 1.22 9.27 18.39
N LEU A 280 2.05 10.29 18.14
CA LEU A 280 1.60 11.60 17.66
C LEU A 280 0.96 11.49 16.26
N GLU A 281 1.59 10.75 15.35
CA GLU A 281 1.07 10.53 14.00
C GLU A 281 -0.25 9.77 14.03
N LYS A 282 -0.39 8.75 14.89
CA LYS A 282 -1.65 8.02 15.10
C LYS A 282 -2.75 8.94 15.62
N GLU A 283 -2.44 9.78 16.61
CA GLU A 283 -3.37 10.77 17.16
C GLU A 283 -3.85 11.76 16.07
N ASN A 284 -2.91 12.35 15.33
CA ASN A 284 -3.20 13.33 14.28
C ASN A 284 -3.94 12.71 13.09
N ALA A 285 -3.55 11.51 12.64
CA ALA A 285 -4.24 10.80 11.57
C ALA A 285 -5.68 10.46 11.95
N ALA A 286 -5.92 10.09 13.22
CA ALA A 286 -7.27 9.87 13.74
C ALA A 286 -8.10 11.16 13.77
N LEU A 287 -7.53 12.29 14.21
CA LEU A 287 -8.18 13.60 14.19
C LEU A 287 -8.54 14.03 12.76
N LEU A 288 -7.57 13.97 11.83
CA LEU A 288 -7.77 14.29 10.41
C LEU A 288 -8.87 13.42 9.79
N ASN A 289 -8.88 12.11 10.05
CA ASN A 289 -9.92 11.21 9.55
C ASN A 289 -11.33 11.62 10.02
N ARG A 290 -11.48 12.08 11.27
CA ARG A 290 -12.78 12.56 11.76
C ARG A 290 -13.24 13.81 11.01
N PHE A 291 -12.35 14.77 10.77
CA PHE A 291 -12.68 16.02 10.07
C PHE A 291 -12.96 15.80 8.58
N ILE A 292 -12.15 14.97 7.90
CA ILE A 292 -12.32 14.62 6.47
C ILE A 292 -13.72 14.06 6.18
N LYS A 293 -14.34 13.35 7.14
CA LYS A 293 -15.69 12.78 6.98
C LYS A 293 -16.77 13.85 6.73
N TYR A 294 -16.58 15.06 7.27
CA TYR A 294 -17.55 16.15 7.21
C TYR A 294 -17.08 17.35 6.38
N ALA A 295 -15.83 17.30 5.90
CA ALA A 295 -15.26 18.36 5.08
C ALA A 295 -15.70 18.23 3.62
N GLU A 296 -15.74 19.36 2.94
CA GLU A 296 -16.02 19.46 1.52
C GLU A 296 -14.75 19.83 0.76
N ASP A 297 -14.65 19.35 -0.49
CA ASP A 297 -13.59 19.82 -1.39
C ASP A 297 -13.95 21.20 -1.94
N HIS A 298 -12.93 21.98 -2.28
CA HIS A 298 -13.09 23.20 -3.06
C HIS A 298 -12.92 22.88 -4.56
N TYR A 299 -14.01 22.93 -5.34
CA TYR A 299 -13.98 22.70 -6.78
C TYR A 299 -13.97 24.02 -7.57
N ASP A 300 -13.11 24.10 -8.58
CA ASP A 300 -13.03 25.25 -9.49
C ASP A 300 -12.76 24.79 -10.94
N THR A 301 -13.04 25.65 -11.91
CA THR A 301 -12.76 25.41 -13.32
C THR A 301 -11.33 25.85 -13.62
N PHE A 302 -10.52 24.96 -14.18
CA PHE A 302 -9.13 25.28 -14.50
C PHE A 302 -9.03 26.44 -15.52
N GLY A 303 -8.15 27.41 -15.26
CA GLY A 303 -7.84 28.52 -16.16
C GLY A 303 -8.82 29.69 -16.17
N ARG A 304 -9.64 29.85 -15.12
CA ARG A 304 -10.52 31.01 -14.91
C ARG A 304 -10.30 31.65 -13.54
#